data_AF-A0A5N8HC55-F1
#
_entry.id   AF-A0A5N8HC55-F1
#
_cell.length_a   1.000
_cell.length_b   1.000
_cell.length_c   1.000
_cell.angle_alpha   90.00
_cell.angle_beta   90.00
_cell.angle_gamma   90.00
#
_symmetry.space_group_name_H-M   'P 1'
#
loop_
_entity.id
_entity.type
_entity.pdbx_description
1 polymer ?
#
loop_
_entity_poly.entity_id
_entity_poly.type
_entity_poly.pdbx_seq_one_letter_code
_entity_poly.pdbx_strand_id
1 'polypeptide(L)'
;TEPLTAVFADWYQQPVFASLNDDQRRELVALRSNNNGATLAAMLEATSLAVQPDLRANLSARTFAFYYLCGERDSKFRALAAELAADCHVIPRAGHNAHRENPAGVIASLAQILRF
;
A
#
# COMPACT_ATOMS: atom_id res chain seq x y z
N THR A 1 -18.69 13.78 15.14
CA THR A 1 -17.85 12.73 14.55
C THR A 1 -18.47 12.31 13.23
N GLU A 2 -17.69 12.28 12.16
CA GLU A 2 -18.16 11.88 10.84
C GLU A 2 -18.34 10.35 10.76
N PRO A 3 -19.38 9.82 10.06
CA PRO A 3 -19.52 8.38 9.84
C PRO A 3 -18.37 7.80 9.02
N LEU A 4 -17.87 6.62 9.42
CA LEU A 4 -16.75 5.97 8.70
C LEU A 4 -17.08 5.66 7.23
N THR A 5 -18.34 5.42 6.89
CA THR A 5 -18.76 5.23 5.50
C THR A 5 -18.48 6.46 4.63
N ALA A 6 -18.69 7.67 5.16
CA ALA A 6 -18.39 8.92 4.47
C ALA A 6 -16.88 9.16 4.39
N VAL A 7 -16.18 9.02 5.53
CA VAL A 7 -14.72 9.13 5.60
C VAL A 7 -14.05 8.20 4.58
N PHE A 8 -14.48 6.93 4.49
CA PHE A 8 -13.88 5.99 3.56
C PHE A 8 -14.30 6.20 2.10
N ALA A 9 -15.48 6.77 1.84
CA ALA A 9 -15.87 7.16 0.48
C ALA A 9 -14.91 8.21 -0.09
N ASP A 10 -14.47 9.17 0.73
CA ASP A 10 -13.45 10.15 0.34
C ASP A 10 -12.04 9.55 0.37
N TRP A 11 -11.74 8.72 1.37
CA TRP A 11 -10.44 8.07 1.50
C TRP A 11 -10.03 7.31 0.24
N TYR A 12 -10.95 6.54 -0.35
CA TYR A 12 -10.70 5.73 -1.54
C TYR A 12 -10.77 6.51 -2.87
N GLN A 13 -10.97 7.83 -2.80
CA GLN A 13 -10.79 8.76 -3.93
C GLN A 13 -9.39 9.40 -3.96
N GLN A 14 -8.56 9.18 -2.94
CA GLN A 14 -7.20 9.71 -2.91
C GLN A 14 -6.38 9.22 -4.13
N PRO A 15 -5.37 10.00 -4.59
CA PRO A 15 -4.62 9.68 -5.80
C PRO A 15 -3.95 8.29 -5.81
N VAL A 16 -3.53 7.79 -4.65
CA VAL A 16 -2.92 6.44 -4.51
C VAL A 16 -3.90 5.31 -4.88
N PHE A 17 -5.21 5.58 -4.86
CA PHE A 17 -6.29 4.67 -5.21
C PHE A 17 -6.97 5.01 -6.55
N ALA A 18 -6.37 5.87 -7.38
CA ALA A 18 -6.94 6.29 -8.65
C ALA A 18 -7.20 5.11 -9.61
N SER A 19 -6.47 3.99 -9.46
CA SER A 19 -6.65 2.78 -10.27
C SER A 19 -7.90 1.96 -9.93
N LEU A 20 -8.54 2.20 -8.79
CA LEU A 20 -9.75 1.48 -8.39
C LEU A 20 -10.94 1.91 -9.25
N ASN A 21 -11.79 0.95 -9.60
CA ASN A 21 -13.13 1.23 -10.11
C ASN A 21 -14.14 1.40 -8.96
N ASP A 22 -15.34 1.86 -9.29
CA ASP A 22 -16.34 2.19 -8.27
C ASP A 22 -16.87 0.96 -7.52
N ASP A 23 -16.91 -0.22 -8.16
CA ASP A 23 -17.31 -1.46 -7.51
C ASP A 23 -16.30 -1.84 -6.42
N GLN A 24 -15.02 -1.77 -6.74
CA GLN A 24 -13.92 -2.01 -5.79
C GLN A 24 -13.95 -0.99 -4.64
N ARG A 25 -14.21 0.30 -4.94
CA ARG A 25 -14.35 1.32 -3.89
C ARG A 25 -15.52 1.01 -2.96
N ARG A 26 -16.71 0.71 -3.50
CA ARG A 26 -17.90 0.38 -2.68
C ARG A 26 -17.63 -0.81 -1.75
N GLU A 27 -17.00 -1.85 -2.27
CA GLU A 27 -16.65 -3.05 -1.51
C GLU A 27 -15.66 -2.73 -0.38
N LEU A 28 -14.65 -1.89 -0.65
CA LEU A 28 -13.68 -1.44 0.34
C LEU A 28 -14.30 -0.52 1.40
N VAL A 29 -15.18 0.42 1.02
CA VAL A 29 -15.90 1.29 1.97
C VAL A 29 -16.72 0.44 2.93
N ALA A 30 -17.49 -0.52 2.42
CA ALA A 30 -18.28 -1.43 3.25
C ALA A 30 -17.38 -2.23 4.21
N LEU A 31 -16.27 -2.80 3.71
CA LEU A 31 -15.32 -3.57 4.50
C LEU A 31 -14.66 -2.73 5.60
N ARG A 32 -14.17 -1.52 5.27
CA ARG A 32 -13.41 -0.69 6.22
C ARG A 32 -14.26 0.03 7.23
N SER A 33 -15.54 0.27 6.93
CA SER A 33 -16.48 0.89 7.87
C SER A 33 -16.70 0.05 9.13
N ASN A 34 -16.36 -1.24 9.11
CA ASN A 34 -16.27 -2.07 10.31
C ASN A 34 -14.95 -1.86 11.07
N ASN A 35 -14.71 -0.63 11.52
CA ASN A 35 -13.59 -0.25 12.37
C ASN A 35 -14.04 0.73 13.46
N ASN A 36 -13.16 1.01 14.42
CA ASN A 36 -13.37 2.07 15.40
C ASN A 36 -12.64 3.36 14.94
N GLY A 37 -13.39 4.41 14.67
CA GLY A 37 -12.84 5.67 14.15
C GLY A 37 -11.86 6.37 15.09
N ALA A 38 -12.07 6.29 16.41
CA ALA A 38 -11.19 6.93 17.38
C ALA A 38 -9.83 6.22 17.45
N THR A 39 -9.82 4.88 17.45
CA THR A 39 -8.55 4.13 17.45
C THR A 39 -7.82 4.23 16.12
N LEU A 40 -8.54 4.36 14.99
CA LEU A 40 -7.93 4.65 13.70
C LEU A 40 -7.26 6.02 13.68
N ALA A 41 -7.94 7.07 14.18
CA ALA A 41 -7.39 8.41 14.24
C ALA A 41 -6.13 8.47 15.11
N ALA A 42 -6.17 7.85 16.30
CA ALA A 42 -5.02 7.78 17.20
C ALA A 42 -3.81 7.08 16.53
N MET A 43 -4.05 5.97 15.81
CA MET A 43 -2.98 5.28 15.10
C MET A 43 -2.44 6.08 13.91
N LEU A 44 -3.33 6.74 13.15
CA LEU A 44 -2.95 7.58 12.01
C LEU A 44 -2.05 8.74 12.45
N GLU A 45 -2.36 9.39 13.58
CA GLU A 45 -1.55 10.47 14.13
C GLU A 45 -0.22 9.95 14.69
N ALA A 46 -0.27 8.91 15.53
CA ALA A 46 0.92 8.35 16.17
C ALA A 46 1.94 7.77 15.18
N THR A 47 1.51 7.35 13.99
CA THR A 47 2.35 6.77 12.94
C THR A 47 2.32 7.55 11.63
N SER A 48 1.98 8.84 11.70
CA SER A 48 1.95 9.72 10.53
C SER A 48 3.30 9.71 9.81
N LEU A 49 3.28 9.65 8.48
CA LEU A 49 4.49 9.74 7.66
C LEU A 49 5.24 11.07 7.92
N ALA A 50 4.56 12.11 8.40
CA ALA A 50 5.17 13.40 8.73
C ALA A 50 6.20 13.33 9.88
N VAL A 51 6.14 12.30 10.73
CA VAL A 51 7.11 12.09 11.82
C VAL A 51 8.09 10.95 11.52
N GLN A 52 8.01 10.34 10.34
CA GLN A 52 8.87 9.23 9.97
C GLN A 52 10.26 9.74 9.51
N PRO A 53 11.37 9.19 10.04
CA PRO A 53 12.69 9.45 9.49
C PRO A 53 12.80 8.99 8.03
N ASP A 54 13.69 9.63 7.26
CA ASP A 54 14.10 9.06 5.97
C ASP A 54 14.96 7.82 6.20
N LEU A 55 14.46 6.67 5.75
CA LEU A 55 15.10 5.37 5.97
C LEU A 55 16.03 4.95 4.82
N ARG A 56 16.20 5.77 3.76
CA ARG A 56 17.02 5.41 2.59
C ARG A 56 18.45 5.03 2.98
N ALA A 57 19.10 5.82 3.83
CA ALA A 57 20.47 5.52 4.27
C ALA A 57 20.56 4.19 5.03
N ASN A 58 19.62 3.96 5.96
CA ASN A 58 19.55 2.72 6.73
C ASN A 58 19.25 1.49 5.85
N LEU A 59 18.35 1.62 4.87
CA LEU A 59 18.01 0.55 3.93
C LEU A 59 19.16 0.24 2.97
N SER A 60 19.94 1.24 2.57
CA SER A 60 21.14 1.05 1.75
C SER A 60 22.26 0.33 2.53
N ALA A 61 22.39 0.59 3.83
CA ALA A 61 23.39 -0.05 4.71
C ALA A 61 22.86 -1.28 5.47
N ARG A 62 21.73 -1.84 5.05
CA ARG A 62 21.03 -2.92 5.76
C ARG A 62 21.86 -4.20 5.86
N THR A 63 21.64 -4.95 6.93
CA THR A 63 22.20 -6.31 7.14
C THR A 63 21.15 -7.41 6.93
N PHE A 64 19.94 -7.05 6.52
CA PHE A 64 18.82 -7.95 6.26
C PHE A 64 18.42 -7.91 4.78
N ALA A 65 17.84 -9.01 4.27
CA ALA A 65 17.27 -9.04 2.94
C ALA A 65 16.05 -8.10 2.86
N PHE A 66 15.93 -7.34 1.77
CA PHE A 66 14.86 -6.37 1.58
C PHE A 66 14.43 -6.38 0.12
N TYR A 67 13.12 -6.59 -0.08
CA TYR A 67 12.46 -6.68 -1.37
C TYR A 67 11.28 -5.73 -1.37
N TYR A 68 10.98 -5.17 -2.54
CA TYR A 68 9.85 -4.26 -2.74
C TYR A 68 8.82 -4.90 -3.65
N LEU A 69 7.53 -4.76 -3.33
CA LEU A 69 6.44 -5.15 -4.22
C LEU A 69 5.62 -3.89 -4.53
N CYS A 70 5.32 -3.67 -5.80
CA CYS A 70 4.53 -2.52 -6.21
C CYS A 70 3.59 -2.89 -7.36
N GLY A 71 2.36 -2.39 -7.34
CA GLY A 71 1.43 -2.56 -8.45
C GLY A 71 1.90 -1.81 -9.70
N GLU A 72 1.72 -2.41 -10.88
CA GLU A 72 2.04 -1.79 -12.16
C GLU A 72 1.44 -0.39 -12.32
N ARG A 73 0.23 -0.18 -11.80
CA ARG A 73 -0.54 1.08 -11.91
C ARG A 73 -0.26 2.07 -10.78
N ASP A 74 0.60 1.73 -9.83
CA ASP A 74 0.98 2.61 -8.73
C ASP A 74 2.25 3.41 -9.08
N SER A 75 2.07 4.47 -9.86
CA SER A 75 3.17 5.29 -10.35
C SER A 75 4.02 5.91 -9.23
N LYS A 76 3.38 6.33 -8.13
CA LYS A 76 4.07 6.96 -7.00
C LYS A 76 5.04 5.99 -6.33
N PHE A 77 4.58 4.79 -5.97
CA PHE A 77 5.43 3.84 -5.27
C PHE A 77 6.39 3.10 -6.20
N ARG A 78 6.10 3.02 -7.51
CA ARG A 78 7.09 2.57 -8.50
C ARG A 78 8.28 3.54 -8.58
N ALA A 79 8.03 4.85 -8.56
CA ALA A 79 9.09 5.84 -8.54
C ALA A 79 9.91 5.75 -7.23
N LEU A 80 9.25 5.64 -6.08
CA LEU A 80 9.94 5.46 -4.79
C LEU A 80 10.77 4.17 -4.73
N ALA A 81 10.26 3.07 -5.29
CA ALA A 81 11.01 1.81 -5.32
C ALA A 81 12.30 1.92 -6.15
N ALA A 82 12.31 2.74 -7.22
CA ALA A 82 13.50 2.97 -8.05
C ALA A 82 14.60 3.78 -7.32
N GLU A 83 14.26 4.49 -6.25
CA GLU A 83 15.23 5.20 -5.41
C GLU A 83 15.91 4.29 -4.37
N LEU A 84 15.41 3.06 -4.18
CA LEU A 84 15.90 2.14 -3.18
C LEU A 84 16.85 1.11 -3.82
N ALA A 85 17.92 0.77 -3.11
CA ALA A 85 18.81 -0.33 -3.49
C ALA A 85 18.18 -1.70 -3.16
N ALA A 86 17.07 -2.04 -3.82
CA ALA A 86 16.26 -3.22 -3.53
C ALA A 86 15.68 -3.84 -4.80
N ASP A 87 15.48 -5.16 -4.79
CA ASP A 87 14.77 -5.86 -5.86
C ASP A 87 13.28 -5.52 -5.80
N CYS A 88 12.76 -4.93 -6.87
CA CYS A 88 11.37 -4.52 -6.97
C CYS A 88 10.58 -5.45 -7.91
N HIS A 89 9.60 -6.16 -7.36
CA HIS A 89 8.66 -6.98 -8.12
C HIS A 89 7.42 -6.14 -8.47
N VAL A 90 7.31 -5.81 -9.76
CA VAL A 90 6.13 -5.11 -10.30
C VAL A 90 5.01 -6.12 -10.54
N ILE A 91 3.87 -5.92 -9.89
CA ILE A 91 2.71 -6.80 -9.97
C ILE A 91 1.79 -6.35 -11.11
N PRO A 92 1.62 -7.16 -12.17
CA PRO A 92 0.85 -6.76 -13.34
C PRO A 92 -0.63 -6.50 -13.03
N ARG A 93 -1.23 -5.55 -13.73
CA ARG A 93 -2.66 -5.21 -13.67
C ARG A 93 -3.17 -4.90 -12.26
N ALA A 94 -2.32 -4.31 -11.42
CA ALA A 94 -2.64 -4.03 -10.03
C ALA A 94 -2.27 -2.58 -9.65
N GLY A 95 -3.11 -1.94 -8.85
CA GLY A 95 -2.84 -0.67 -8.18
C GLY A 95 -2.05 -0.81 -6.88
N HIS A 96 -2.21 0.17 -5.99
CA HIS A 96 -1.49 0.22 -4.71
C HIS A 96 -1.74 -1.02 -3.84
N ASN A 97 -3.00 -1.46 -3.75
CA ASN A 97 -3.34 -2.69 -3.04
C ASN A 97 -3.14 -3.93 -3.93
N ALA A 98 -1.89 -4.15 -4.35
CA ALA A 98 -1.57 -5.12 -5.39
C ALA A 98 -1.95 -6.56 -5.02
N HIS A 99 -1.83 -6.93 -3.75
CA HIS A 99 -2.19 -8.26 -3.27
C HIS A 99 -3.70 -8.51 -3.28
N ARG A 100 -4.54 -7.47 -3.19
CA ARG A 100 -5.99 -7.60 -3.36
C ARG A 100 -6.38 -7.66 -4.85
N GLU A 101 -5.78 -6.82 -5.68
CA GLU A 101 -6.14 -6.74 -7.10
C GLU A 101 -5.56 -7.89 -7.95
N ASN A 102 -4.37 -8.38 -7.62
CA ASN A 102 -3.73 -9.53 -8.27
C ASN A 102 -3.04 -10.44 -7.24
N PRO A 103 -3.81 -11.19 -6.45
CA PRO A 103 -3.26 -12.09 -5.42
C PRO A 103 -2.33 -13.14 -6.02
N ALA A 104 -2.66 -13.71 -7.18
CA ALA A 104 -1.83 -14.70 -7.85
C ALA A 104 -0.45 -14.14 -8.25
N GLY A 105 -0.40 -12.89 -8.73
CA GLY A 105 0.84 -12.19 -9.04
C GLY A 105 1.71 -12.00 -7.80
N VAL A 106 1.13 -11.54 -6.69
CA VAL A 106 1.86 -11.39 -5.43
C VAL A 106 2.33 -12.73 -4.89
N ILE A 107 1.49 -13.78 -4.92
CA ILE A 107 1.88 -15.14 -4.52
C ILE A 107 3.10 -15.63 -5.32
N ALA A 108 3.10 -15.41 -6.64
CA ALA A 108 4.22 -15.80 -7.49
C ALA A 108 5.50 -15.03 -7.13
N SER A 109 5.42 -13.71 -6.91
CA SER A 109 6.57 -12.90 -6.49
C SER A 109 7.10 -13.33 -5.13
N LEU A 110 6.22 -13.57 -4.15
CA LEU A 110 6.63 -14.07 -2.83
C LEU A 110 7.25 -15.47 -2.92
N ALA A 111 6.73 -16.35 -3.78
CA ALA A 111 7.32 -17.66 -3.99
C ALA A 111 8.73 -17.58 -4.60
N GLN A 112 9.00 -16.58 -5.47
CA GLN A 112 10.34 -16.33 -5.99
C GLN A 112 11.29 -15.86 -4.89
N ILE A 113 10.84 -14.95 -4.03
CA ILE A 113 11.66 -14.40 -2.92
C ILE A 113 11.94 -15.41 -1.81
N LEU A 114 10.96 -16.24 -1.46
CA LEU A 114 11.02 -17.08 -0.25
C LEU A 114 11.57 -18.49 -0.52
N ARG A 115 11.71 -18.88 -1.78
CA ARG A 115 12.17 -20.22 -2.18
C ARG A 115 13.53 -20.23 -2.85
N PHE A 116 14.11 -19.05 -3.12
CA PHE A 116 15.43 -18.85 -3.72
C PHE A 116 16.12 -17.68 -3.02
#